data_AF-A0A2Z5JX47-F1
#
_entry.id   AF-A0A2Z5JX47-F1
#
_cell.length_a   1.000
_cell.length_b   1.000
_cell.length_c   1.000
_cell.angle_alpha   90.00
_cell.angle_beta   90.00
_cell.angle_gamma   90.00
#
_symmetry.space_group_name_H-M   'P 1'
#
loop_
_entity.id
_entity.type
_entity.pdbx_description
1 polymer ?
#
loop_
_entity_poly.entity_id
_entity_poly.type
_entity_poly.pdbx_seq_one_letter_code
_entity_poly.pdbx_strand_id
1 'polypeptide(L)'
;MGRNRDPQPADAIALAHGAFNVVGGLWPLLHLRSFEWVFGPKTDVWLQMTTGGLLASAGLAQLTAAADPRGPAHARRIGLGTAVTLLAVDLVYVPKGRIRPTYLLDAAMQTGWIAAWLRCAPGRA
;
A
#
# COMPACT_ATOMS: atom_id res chain seq x y z
N MET A 1 -3.67 16.66 29.80
CA MET A 1 -2.20 16.53 29.79
C MET A 1 -1.81 15.69 28.57
N GLY A 2 -1.90 16.27 27.38
CA GLY A 2 -1.55 15.60 26.13
C GLY A 2 -0.03 15.58 25.99
N ARG A 3 0.59 14.42 26.10
CA ARG A 3 2.02 14.27 25.85
C ARG A 3 2.21 14.45 24.35
N ASN A 4 2.67 15.62 23.92
CA ASN A 4 3.13 15.85 22.55
C ASN A 4 4.24 14.83 22.30
N ARG A 5 3.92 13.75 21.59
CA ARG A 5 4.93 12.87 21.02
C ARG A 5 5.51 13.60 19.83
N ASP A 6 6.83 13.71 19.79
CA ASP A 6 7.52 14.13 18.58
C ASP A 6 7.21 13.11 17.47
N PRO A 7 6.80 13.56 16.27
CA PRO A 7 6.50 12.66 15.16
C PRO A 7 7.72 11.81 14.83
N GLN A 8 7.57 10.49 14.87
CA GLN A 8 8.64 9.59 14.48
C GLN A 8 8.64 9.40 12.96
N PRO A 9 9.80 9.10 12.33
CA PRO A 9 9.87 8.78 10.91
C PRO A 9 8.89 7.66 10.49
N ALA A 10 8.64 6.70 11.38
CA ALA A 10 7.67 5.62 11.16
C ALA A 10 6.23 6.12 11.05
N ASP A 11 5.86 7.20 11.74
CA ASP A 11 4.52 7.80 11.69
C ASP A 11 4.31 8.47 10.32
N ALA A 12 5.33 9.18 9.83
CA ALA A 12 5.31 9.78 8.50
C ALA A 12 5.19 8.71 7.40
N ILE A 13 5.91 7.58 7.51
CA ILE A 13 5.78 6.47 6.57
C ILE A 13 4.40 5.81 6.68
N ALA A 14 3.88 5.62 7.89
CA ALA A 14 2.53 5.09 8.11
C ALA A 14 1.47 5.95 7.43
N LEU A 15 1.55 7.28 7.58
CA LEU A 15 0.65 8.23 6.93
C LEU A 15 0.78 8.20 5.41
N ALA A 16 2.00 8.28 4.89
CA ALA A 16 2.24 8.34 3.45
C ALA A 16 1.84 7.04 2.74
N HIS A 17 2.25 5.89 3.27
CA HIS A 17 1.89 4.59 2.69
C HIS A 17 0.40 4.28 2.90
N GLY A 18 -0.17 4.64 4.07
CA GLY A 18 -1.60 4.52 4.32
C GLY A 18 -2.43 5.32 3.30
N ALA A 19 -2.06 6.59 3.07
CA ALA A 19 -2.72 7.44 2.07
C ALA A 19 -2.57 6.88 0.65
N PHE A 20 -1.39 6.39 0.29
CA PHE A 20 -1.15 5.73 -0.99
C PHE A 20 -2.09 4.54 -1.20
N ASN A 21 -2.23 3.67 -0.20
CA ASN A 21 -3.13 2.50 -0.26
C ASN A 21 -4.61 2.91 -0.30
N VAL A 22 -5.03 3.94 0.46
CA VAL A 22 -6.40 4.48 0.37
C VAL A 22 -6.70 5.01 -1.02
N VAL A 23 -5.84 5.87 -1.56
CA VAL A 23 -6.06 6.48 -2.88
C VAL A 23 -6.05 5.41 -3.97
N GLY A 24 -5.04 4.52 -3.96
CA GLY A 24 -4.94 3.42 -4.92
C GLY A 24 -6.13 2.46 -4.85
N GLY A 25 -6.61 2.16 -3.63
CA GLY A 25 -7.74 1.27 -3.41
C GLY A 25 -9.09 1.88 -3.81
N LEU A 26 -9.30 3.18 -3.54
CA LEU A 26 -10.52 3.90 -3.91
C LEU A 26 -10.60 4.20 -5.41
N TRP A 27 -9.49 4.30 -6.13
CA TRP A 27 -9.48 4.63 -7.56
C TRP A 27 -10.37 3.70 -8.41
N PRO A 28 -10.22 2.36 -8.41
CA PRO A 28 -11.09 1.49 -9.18
C PRO A 28 -12.55 1.53 -8.69
N LEU A 29 -12.77 1.76 -7.39
CA LEU A 29 -14.12 1.83 -6.78
C LEU A 29 -14.89 3.07 -7.25
N LEU A 30 -14.20 4.21 -7.37
CA LEU A 30 -14.82 5.47 -7.75
C LEU A 30 -14.85 5.67 -9.26
N HIS A 31 -13.82 5.21 -9.98
CA HIS A 31 -13.69 5.44 -11.41
C HIS A 31 -12.89 4.34 -12.13
N LEU A 32 -13.49 3.16 -12.26
CA LEU A 32 -12.89 1.99 -12.93
C LEU A 32 -12.28 2.30 -14.31
N ARG A 33 -12.98 3.05 -15.17
CA ARG A 33 -12.47 3.38 -16.53
C ARG A 33 -11.12 4.11 -16.50
N SER A 34 -10.87 4.91 -15.47
CA SER A 34 -9.62 5.67 -15.32
C SER A 34 -8.50 4.74 -14.84
N PHE A 35 -8.83 3.83 -13.93
CA PHE A 35 -7.93 2.78 -13.50
C PHE A 35 -7.53 1.86 -14.66
N GLU A 36 -8.50 1.40 -15.45
CA GLU A 36 -8.28 0.54 -16.62
C GLU A 36 -7.49 1.22 -17.74
N TRP A 37 -7.58 2.55 -17.85
CA TRP A 37 -6.75 3.29 -18.79
C TRP A 37 -5.25 3.09 -18.50
N VAL A 38 -4.86 3.08 -17.22
CA VAL A 38 -3.49 2.86 -16.76
C VAL A 38 -3.13 1.37 -16.75
N PHE A 39 -3.96 0.54 -16.13
CA PHE A 39 -3.64 -0.85 -15.80
C PHE A 39 -4.24 -1.88 -16.78
N GLY A 40 -4.94 -1.41 -17.81
CA GLY A 40 -5.64 -2.25 -18.77
C GLY A 40 -7.03 -2.67 -18.34
N PRO A 41 -7.85 -3.13 -19.31
CA PRO A 41 -9.19 -3.62 -19.04
C PRO A 41 -9.17 -4.81 -18.07
N LYS A 42 -10.16 -4.89 -17.18
CA LYS A 42 -10.31 -5.97 -16.22
C LYS A 42 -11.44 -6.89 -16.64
N THR A 43 -11.11 -8.17 -16.83
CA THR A 43 -12.11 -9.21 -17.07
C THR A 43 -12.96 -9.44 -15.82
N ASP A 44 -12.30 -9.61 -14.66
CA ASP A 44 -12.94 -9.84 -13.37
C ASP A 44 -13.07 -8.53 -12.59
N VAL A 45 -14.05 -7.71 -12.97
CA VAL A 45 -14.28 -6.40 -12.32
C VAL A 45 -14.54 -6.53 -10.82
N TRP A 46 -15.33 -7.54 -10.40
CA TRP A 46 -15.63 -7.76 -8.99
C TRP A 46 -14.35 -7.99 -8.16
N LEU A 47 -13.39 -8.74 -8.69
CA LEU A 47 -12.11 -9.03 -8.03
C LEU A 47 -11.27 -7.76 -7.90
N GLN A 48 -11.28 -6.90 -8.92
CA GLN A 48 -10.62 -5.60 -8.86
C GLN A 48 -11.25 -4.70 -7.79
N MET A 49 -12.58 -4.70 -7.66
CA MET A 49 -13.28 -3.94 -6.62
C MET A 49 -12.97 -4.49 -5.23
N THR A 50 -12.97 -5.81 -5.06
CA THR A 50 -12.58 -6.45 -3.79
C THR A 50 -11.14 -6.09 -3.42
N THR A 51 -10.20 -6.20 -4.36
CA THR A 51 -8.80 -5.83 -4.13
C THR A 51 -8.66 -4.35 -3.75
N GLY A 52 -9.36 -3.46 -4.46
CA GLY A 52 -9.39 -2.04 -4.15
C GLY A 52 -9.96 -1.74 -2.77
N GLY A 53 -11.06 -2.38 -2.39
CA GLY A 53 -11.67 -2.25 -1.06
C GLY A 53 -10.74 -2.76 0.06
N LEU A 54 -10.08 -3.90 -0.15
CA LEU A 54 -9.08 -4.41 0.79
C LEU A 54 -7.90 -3.45 0.93
N LEU A 55 -7.39 -2.91 -0.17
CA LEU A 55 -6.29 -1.94 -0.16
C LEU A 55 -6.69 -0.65 0.58
N ALA A 56 -7.89 -0.14 0.33
CA ALA A 56 -8.43 1.02 1.03
C ALA A 56 -8.58 0.77 2.53
N SER A 57 -9.08 -0.42 2.93
CA SER A 57 -9.21 -0.80 4.33
C SER A 57 -7.85 -0.93 5.04
N ALA A 58 -6.86 -1.52 4.37
CA ALA A 58 -5.49 -1.63 4.88
C ALA A 58 -4.84 -0.24 5.03
N GLY A 59 -5.03 0.64 4.04
CA GLY A 59 -4.57 2.01 4.10
C GLY A 59 -5.20 2.80 5.25
N LEU A 60 -6.51 2.66 5.47
CA LEU A 60 -7.20 3.30 6.59
C LEU A 60 -6.66 2.80 7.94
N ALA A 61 -6.42 1.49 8.06
CA ALA A 61 -5.80 0.91 9.26
C ALA A 61 -4.37 1.43 9.50
N GLN A 62 -3.60 1.68 8.45
CA GLN A 62 -2.28 2.33 8.57
C GLN A 62 -2.39 3.80 9.02
N LEU A 63 -3.36 4.55 8.48
CA LEU A 63 -3.60 5.95 8.85
C LEU A 63 -4.02 6.09 10.31
N THR A 64 -4.91 5.23 10.80
CA THR A 64 -5.38 5.28 12.20
C THR A 64 -4.30 4.82 13.16
N ALA A 65 -3.46 3.86 12.76
CA ALA A 65 -2.32 3.40 13.56
C ALA A 65 -1.28 4.51 13.78
N ALA A 66 -1.12 5.48 12.88
CA ALA A 66 -0.20 6.60 13.10
C ALA A 66 -0.55 7.47 14.33
N ALA A 67 -1.80 7.44 14.80
CA ALA A 67 -2.26 8.17 15.98
C ALA A 67 -2.09 7.40 17.30
N ASP A 68 -1.73 6.11 17.26
CA ASP A 68 -1.66 5.23 18.44
C ASP A 68 -0.20 5.01 18.92
N PRO A 69 0.09 5.12 20.23
CA PRO A 69 1.37 4.74 20.85
C PRO A 69 2.00 3.41 20.39
N ARG A 70 1.19 2.38 20.09
CA ARG A 70 1.61 1.05 19.60
C ARG A 70 1.43 0.88 18.10
N GLY A 71 0.85 1.87 17.43
CA GLY A 71 0.47 1.80 16.04
C GLY A 71 1.61 1.74 15.02
N PRO A 72 2.82 2.28 15.25
CA PRO A 72 3.91 2.16 14.27
C PRO A 72 4.27 0.71 13.93
N ALA A 73 4.25 -0.18 14.91
CA ALA A 73 4.51 -1.61 14.69
C ALA A 73 3.39 -2.29 13.88
N HIS A 74 2.13 -1.90 14.13
CA HIS A 74 0.97 -2.40 13.38
C HIS A 74 0.96 -1.87 11.94
N ALA A 75 1.17 -0.57 11.75
CA ALA A 75 1.26 0.08 10.44
C ALA A 75 2.38 -0.54 9.60
N ARG A 76 3.54 -0.83 10.20
CA ARG A 76 4.65 -1.50 9.51
C ARG A 76 4.29 -2.91 9.05
N ARG A 77 3.61 -3.70 9.88
CA ARG A 77 3.21 -5.08 9.53
C ARG A 77 2.21 -5.09 8.37
N ILE A 78 1.19 -4.22 8.43
CA ILE A 78 0.21 -4.07 7.37
C ILE A 78 0.90 -3.58 6.10
N GLY A 79 1.68 -2.50 6.19
CA GLY A 79 2.36 -1.90 5.04
C GLY A 79 3.33 -2.85 4.36
N LEU A 80 4.15 -3.59 5.12
CA LEU A 80 5.05 -4.60 4.53
C LEU A 80 4.27 -5.77 3.94
N GLY A 81 3.23 -6.27 4.62
CA GLY A 81 2.40 -7.37 4.10
C GLY A 81 1.73 -7.01 2.77
N THR A 82 1.13 -5.82 2.70
CA THR A 82 0.52 -5.29 1.48
C THR A 82 1.54 -5.11 0.37
N ALA A 83 2.64 -4.38 0.62
CA ALA A 83 3.63 -4.09 -0.42
C ALA A 83 4.33 -5.35 -0.95
N VAL A 84 4.68 -6.31 -0.08
CA VAL A 84 5.29 -7.57 -0.49
C VAL A 84 4.31 -8.40 -1.33
N THR A 85 3.04 -8.44 -0.94
CA THR A 85 2.02 -9.19 -1.69
C THR A 85 1.84 -8.61 -3.09
N LEU A 86 1.67 -7.30 -3.21
CA LEU A 86 1.49 -6.62 -4.49
C LEU A 86 2.73 -6.74 -5.38
N LEU A 87 3.93 -6.53 -4.81
CA LEU A 87 5.18 -6.73 -5.52
C LEU A 87 5.32 -8.18 -6.05
N ALA A 88 4.99 -9.18 -5.23
CA ALA A 88 5.07 -10.57 -5.64
C ALA A 88 4.10 -10.88 -6.80
N VAL A 89 2.88 -10.35 -6.75
CA VAL A 89 1.91 -10.47 -7.84
C VAL A 89 2.46 -9.85 -9.13
N ASP A 90 2.99 -8.63 -9.06
CA ASP A 90 3.52 -7.94 -10.24
C ASP A 90 4.69 -8.70 -10.86
N LEU A 91 5.68 -9.10 -10.05
CA LEU A 91 6.87 -9.80 -10.53
C LEU A 91 6.56 -11.21 -11.06
N VAL A 92 5.50 -11.86 -10.58
CA VAL A 92 5.09 -13.18 -11.08
C VAL A 92 4.26 -13.07 -12.35
N TYR A 93 3.32 -12.13 -12.43
CA TYR A 93 2.31 -12.09 -13.49
C TYR A 93 2.63 -11.15 -14.64
N VAL A 94 3.48 -10.13 -14.47
CA VAL A 94 3.96 -9.29 -15.58
C VAL A 94 4.79 -10.11 -16.57
N PRO A 95 5.83 -10.89 -16.16
CA PRO A 95 6.66 -11.64 -17.12
C PRO A 95 5.88 -12.77 -17.80
N LYS A 96 4.81 -13.28 -17.17
CA LYS A 96 3.89 -14.26 -17.74
C LYS A 96 2.90 -13.66 -18.76
N GLY A 97 2.93 -12.34 -18.96
CA GLY A 97 2.00 -11.64 -19.85
C GLY A 97 0.54 -11.66 -19.37
N ARG A 98 0.29 -11.99 -18.10
CA ARG A 98 -1.07 -12.07 -17.54
C ARG A 98 -1.63 -10.70 -17.16
N ILE A 99 -0.76 -9.77 -16.80
CA ILE A 99 -1.08 -8.37 -16.50
C ILE A 99 -0.16 -7.44 -17.31
N ARG A 100 -0.62 -6.21 -17.57
CA ARG A 100 0.11 -5.27 -18.44
C ARG A 100 1.48 -4.89 -17.83
N PRO A 101 2.49 -4.59 -18.66
CA PRO A 101 3.79 -4.09 -18.18
C PRO A 101 3.70 -2.80 -17.36
N THR A 102 2.61 -2.04 -17.45
CA THR A 102 2.38 -0.85 -16.61
C THR A 102 2.35 -1.18 -15.11
N TYR A 103 2.09 -2.42 -14.73
CA TYR A 103 2.23 -2.89 -13.34
C TYR A 103 3.67 -2.88 -12.82
N LEU A 104 4.70 -2.76 -13.66
CA LEU A 104 6.07 -2.55 -13.19
C LEU A 104 6.24 -1.20 -12.48
N LEU A 105 5.39 -0.22 -12.78
CA LEU A 105 5.33 1.03 -12.02
C LEU A 105 4.87 0.78 -10.58
N ASP A 106 3.86 -0.08 -10.40
CA ASP A 106 3.40 -0.47 -9.06
C ASP A 106 4.50 -1.25 -8.33
N ALA A 107 5.12 -2.25 -8.98
CA ALA A 107 6.27 -2.97 -8.43
C ALA A 107 7.39 -2.03 -7.95
N ALA A 108 7.71 -0.98 -8.70
CA ALA A 108 8.68 0.03 -8.28
C ALA A 108 8.22 0.81 -7.04
N MET A 109 6.95 1.21 -6.97
CA MET A 109 6.35 1.86 -5.80
C MET A 109 6.38 0.94 -4.57
N GLN A 110 5.99 -0.33 -4.70
CA GLN A 110 6.02 -1.30 -3.60
C GLN A 110 7.44 -1.53 -3.09
N THR A 111 8.42 -1.62 -4.00
CA THR A 111 9.84 -1.73 -3.63
C THR A 111 10.28 -0.51 -2.84
N GLY A 112 9.85 0.70 -3.24
CA GLY A 112 10.09 1.94 -2.51
C GLY A 112 9.53 1.91 -1.08
N TRP A 113 8.28 1.45 -0.92
CA TRP A 113 7.65 1.33 0.40
C TRP A 113 8.35 0.30 1.30
N ILE A 114 8.71 -0.86 0.77
CA ILE A 114 9.47 -1.87 1.50
C ILE A 114 10.79 -1.28 1.97
N ALA A 115 11.54 -0.62 1.09
CA ALA A 115 12.82 0.00 1.43
C ALA A 115 12.66 1.10 2.50
N ALA A 116 11.62 1.93 2.42
CA ALA A 116 11.32 2.94 3.44
C ALA A 116 11.07 2.30 4.82
N TRP A 117 10.25 1.25 4.88
CA TRP A 117 9.97 0.54 6.13
C TRP A 117 11.18 -0.21 6.71
N LEU A 118 12.08 -0.70 5.87
CA LEU A 118 13.31 -1.35 6.32
C LEU A 118 14.31 -0.34 6.89
N ARG A 119 14.41 0.86 6.30
CA ARG A 119 15.28 1.95 6.80
C ARG A 119 14.80 2.56 8.11
N CYS A 120 13.49 2.56 8.36
CA CYS A 120 12.89 3.05 9.61
C CYS A 120 12.68 1.96 10.67
N ALA A 121 13.10 0.72 10.43
CA ALA A 121 13.05 -0.30 11.47
C ALA A 121 14.02 0.12 12.60
N PRO A 122 13.58 0.13 13.88
CA PRO A 122 14.51 0.34 14.98
C PRO A 122 15.60 -0.74 14.87
N GLY A 123 16.86 -0.29 14.87
CA GLY A 123 18.00 -1.19 14.94
C GLY A 123 17.76 -2.19 16.05
N ARG A 124 17.91 -3.48 15.75
CA ARG A 124 17.88 -4.53 16.77
C ARG A 124 18.98 -4.19 17.78
N ALA A 125 18.60 -3.71 18.96
CA ALA A 125 19.44 -3.77 20.14
C ALA A 125 19.53 -5.22 20.61
#